data_AF-K0FZX3-F1
#
_entry.id   AF-K0FZX3-F1
#
_cell.length_a   1.000
_cell.length_b   1.000
_cell.length_c   1.000
_cell.angle_alpha   90.00
_cell.angle_beta   90.00
_cell.angle_gamma   90.00
#
_symmetry.space_group_name_H-M   'P 1'
#
loop_
_entity.id
_entity.type
_entity.pdbx_description
1 polymer ?
#
loop_
_entity_poly.entity_id
_entity_poly.type
_entity_poly.pdbx_seq_one_letter_code
_entity_poly.pdbx_strand_id
1 'polypeptide(L)'
;MKEMNFNATNNIVVKYKHKKSKYDFNHVIFVFSGFLNASPGNYDFSNALNDCPCDIIWINDEFEKMYTYYMCINMDFKVEEAITEFIYSKISELGLNKNQATLTGFSKGGSAALYYGLKLNFSNIVVSVPQMKIGSYIENNWKQVASHMMGKNYTIVDKNYLDNILYKLLCQDTFLSRNIYLLTSEKDVQYSTEIVPYLSFFQKYTNFNLLKTHSAFVREHNQVTSHHVPLLLSIYYALATDAIPTYSGGEVNFFGRLLFSDKNPTNEMVIDLRVAKIINSHLFLEGVSFLQGNDLIEYSDVNYYLVLKLGESNIKLDLAKAHRPALTREFFNGKSLTIYDKAWFTTYQYKGIDISVLPKGKYQLSLGIQLSKGLSKVSVLKDSRNIVRTDTENKYKLLSENNILYLEIL
;
A
#
# COMPACT_ATOMS: atom_id res chain seq x y z
N MET A 1 -11.91 15.61 0.51
CA MET A 1 -12.74 15.40 1.72
C MET A 1 -11.95 15.75 2.96
N LYS A 2 -12.56 16.49 3.89
CA LYS A 2 -11.93 16.88 5.17
C LYS A 2 -12.00 15.72 6.17
N GLU A 3 -10.99 15.58 7.01
CA GLU A 3 -11.01 14.67 8.15
C GLU A 3 -11.94 15.21 9.25
N MET A 4 -12.68 14.32 9.88
CA MET A 4 -13.67 14.60 10.92
C MET A 4 -13.36 13.77 12.17
N ASN A 5 -13.86 14.23 13.31
CA ASN A 5 -13.71 13.56 14.60
C ASN A 5 -15.06 13.11 15.13
N PHE A 6 -15.10 11.92 15.71
CA PHE A 6 -16.18 11.42 16.55
C PHE A 6 -15.64 11.23 17.97
N ASN A 7 -16.31 11.80 18.96
CA ASN A 7 -15.93 11.65 20.37
C ASN A 7 -16.81 10.55 20.98
N ALA A 8 -16.22 9.41 21.29
CA ALA A 8 -16.93 8.32 21.95
C ALA A 8 -17.19 8.64 23.43
N THR A 9 -18.15 7.95 24.03
CA THR A 9 -18.51 8.11 25.45
C THR A 9 -17.36 7.86 26.42
N ASN A 10 -16.38 7.04 26.03
CA ASN A 10 -15.16 6.77 26.81
C ASN A 10 -14.02 7.78 26.57
N ASN A 11 -14.32 8.93 25.93
CA ASN A 11 -13.39 10.02 25.58
C ASN A 11 -12.32 9.68 24.55
N ILE A 12 -12.40 8.53 23.88
CA ILE A 12 -11.56 8.24 22.72
C ILE A 12 -12.10 8.97 21.49
N VAL A 13 -11.20 9.60 20.74
CA VAL A 13 -11.53 10.32 19.50
C VAL A 13 -11.26 9.41 18.30
N VAL A 14 -12.30 9.10 17.54
CA VAL A 14 -12.19 8.36 16.28
C VAL A 14 -12.09 9.36 15.12
N LYS A 15 -10.96 9.36 14.42
CA LYS A 15 -10.74 10.15 13.21
C LYS A 15 -11.28 9.41 11.99
N TYR A 16 -12.04 10.08 11.14
CA TYR A 16 -12.63 9.47 9.95
C TYR A 16 -12.77 10.45 8.78
N LYS A 17 -12.97 9.91 7.59
CA LYS A 17 -13.45 10.65 6.42
C LYS A 17 -14.77 10.06 5.98
N HIS A 18 -15.68 10.91 5.54
CA HIS A 18 -16.98 10.48 5.04
C HIS A 18 -17.21 11.08 3.65
N LYS A 19 -17.42 10.18 2.69
CA LYS A 19 -17.98 10.50 1.38
C LYS A 19 -19.46 10.16 1.43
N LYS A 20 -20.32 11.15 1.18
CA LYS A 20 -21.76 10.91 1.05
C LYS A 20 -22.08 10.14 -0.22
N SER A 21 -23.14 9.34 -0.18
CA SER A 21 -23.70 8.67 -1.35
C SER A 21 -24.00 9.66 -2.49
N LYS A 22 -23.89 9.15 -3.72
CA LYS A 22 -24.42 9.75 -4.93
C LYS A 22 -25.82 9.15 -5.12
N TYR A 23 -26.85 9.97 -5.20
CA TYR A 23 -28.25 9.54 -5.42
C TYR A 23 -28.89 8.83 -4.20
N ASP A 24 -29.67 7.78 -4.42
CA ASP A 24 -30.59 7.12 -3.47
C ASP A 24 -30.11 5.73 -2.99
N PHE A 25 -28.80 5.52 -2.96
CA PHE A 25 -28.19 4.26 -2.54
C PHE A 25 -28.23 4.11 -1.02
N ASN A 26 -29.00 3.14 -0.53
CA ASN A 26 -29.15 2.85 0.90
C ASN A 26 -28.10 1.83 1.38
N HIS A 27 -26.83 2.21 1.29
CA HIS A 27 -25.72 1.36 1.73
C HIS A 27 -24.55 2.19 2.26
N VAL A 28 -23.74 1.62 3.16
CA VAL A 28 -22.50 2.23 3.62
C VAL A 28 -21.34 1.25 3.60
N ILE A 29 -20.18 1.70 3.13
CA ILE A 29 -18.92 0.94 3.20
C ILE A 29 -18.03 1.55 4.27
N PHE A 30 -17.73 0.79 5.31
CA PHE A 30 -16.70 1.14 6.29
C PHE A 30 -15.36 0.56 5.86
N VAL A 31 -14.40 1.45 5.64
CA VAL A 31 -13.05 1.09 5.17
C VAL A 31 -12.07 1.21 6.33
N PHE A 32 -11.48 0.09 6.70
CA PHE A 32 -10.35 0.00 7.62
C PHE A 32 -9.05 0.00 6.80
N SER A 33 -8.22 1.02 7.00
CA SER A 33 -6.92 1.16 6.34
C SER A 33 -5.86 0.25 6.96
N GLY A 34 -4.95 -0.26 6.13
CA GLY A 34 -3.78 -1.05 6.48
C GLY A 34 -2.58 -0.22 6.97
N PHE A 35 -1.39 -0.82 6.95
CA PHE A 35 -0.12 -0.15 7.23
C PHE A 35 0.42 0.51 5.95
N LEU A 36 0.04 1.75 5.70
CA LEU A 36 0.52 2.50 4.53
C LEU A 36 1.86 3.19 4.75
N ASN A 37 2.16 3.59 5.99
CA ASN A 37 3.37 4.31 6.36
C ASN A 37 3.86 3.83 7.74
N ALA A 38 5.06 4.27 8.12
CA ALA A 38 5.60 4.01 9.45
C ALA A 38 4.73 4.61 10.58
N SER A 39 3.97 5.65 10.27
CA SER A 39 3.06 6.32 11.18
C SER A 39 1.62 6.37 10.62
N PRO A 40 0.60 6.37 11.49
CA PRO A 40 -0.80 6.52 11.10
C PRO A 40 -1.13 7.84 10.39
N GLY A 41 -2.39 8.02 9.96
CA GLY A 41 -2.84 9.23 9.25
C GLY A 41 -3.25 9.01 7.79
N ASN A 42 -3.37 7.76 7.34
CA ASN A 42 -3.55 7.43 5.94
C ASN A 42 -4.86 6.68 5.68
N TYR A 43 -5.35 6.80 4.44
CA TYR A 43 -6.67 6.35 4.03
C TYR A 43 -6.62 5.51 2.75
N ASP A 44 -6.91 4.23 2.91
CA ASP A 44 -6.92 3.28 1.82
C ASP A 44 -8.09 3.43 0.86
N PHE A 45 -7.89 3.03 -0.40
CA PHE A 45 -8.93 3.12 -1.45
C PHE A 45 -9.50 4.52 -1.69
N SER A 46 -8.93 5.57 -1.11
CA SER A 46 -9.47 6.94 -1.18
C SER A 46 -9.68 7.42 -2.62
N ASN A 47 -8.83 7.02 -3.57
CA ASN A 47 -9.04 7.32 -4.99
C ASN A 47 -10.00 6.35 -5.68
N ALA A 48 -9.87 5.04 -5.41
CA ALA A 48 -10.60 3.99 -6.12
C ALA A 48 -12.10 3.99 -5.79
N LEU A 49 -12.48 4.42 -4.58
CA LEU A 49 -13.86 4.41 -4.10
C LEU A 49 -14.58 5.76 -4.30
N ASN A 50 -13.92 6.78 -4.88
CA ASN A 50 -14.52 8.09 -5.12
C ASN A 50 -15.76 8.03 -6.03
N ASP A 51 -15.88 7.01 -6.88
CA ASP A 51 -17.02 6.84 -7.76
C ASP A 51 -18.08 5.84 -7.29
N CYS A 52 -17.83 5.14 -6.19
CA CYS A 52 -18.82 4.21 -5.63
C CYS A 52 -20.09 4.98 -5.22
N PRO A 53 -21.29 4.53 -5.59
CA PRO A 53 -22.49 5.36 -5.43
C PRO A 53 -22.99 5.47 -3.98
N CYS A 54 -22.59 4.57 -3.09
CA CYS A 54 -23.04 4.57 -1.70
C CYS A 54 -22.19 5.46 -0.76
N ASP A 55 -22.60 5.56 0.50
CA ASP A 55 -21.82 6.22 1.55
C ASP A 55 -20.53 5.45 1.83
N ILE A 56 -19.42 6.17 2.05
CA ILE A 56 -18.13 5.56 2.35
C ILE A 56 -17.52 6.27 3.55
N ILE A 57 -17.23 5.49 4.57
CA ILE A 57 -16.65 5.97 5.82
C ILE A 57 -15.30 5.30 5.98
N TRP A 58 -14.23 6.07 5.82
CA TRP A 58 -12.90 5.60 6.13
C TRP A 58 -12.54 5.89 7.57
N ILE A 59 -12.14 4.86 8.30
CA ILE A 59 -11.72 4.95 9.70
C ILE A 59 -10.19 5.00 9.74
N ASN A 60 -9.64 5.97 10.46
CA ASN A 60 -8.20 6.08 10.68
C ASN A 60 -7.81 5.33 11.96
N ASP A 61 -6.73 4.54 11.90
CA ASP A 61 -6.16 3.82 13.04
C ASP A 61 -5.05 4.64 13.69
N GLU A 62 -5.36 5.87 14.10
CA GLU A 62 -4.44 6.75 14.79
C GLU A 62 -4.96 7.01 16.20
N PHE A 63 -4.38 6.31 17.18
CA PHE A 63 -4.68 6.52 18.59
C PHE A 63 -3.36 6.70 19.34
N GLU A 64 -3.23 7.83 20.03
CA GLU A 64 -1.96 8.24 20.65
C GLU A 64 -0.78 8.27 19.64
N LYS A 65 -1.04 8.75 18.42
CA LYS A 65 -0.09 8.85 17.31
C LYS A 65 0.47 7.52 16.80
N MET A 66 -0.16 6.40 17.16
CA MET A 66 0.28 5.06 16.77
C MET A 66 -0.88 4.17 16.33
N TYR A 67 -0.55 3.09 15.62
CA TYR A 67 -1.51 2.08 15.17
C TYR A 67 -1.94 1.19 16.34
N THR A 68 -3.20 0.72 16.30
CA THR A 68 -3.79 -0.12 17.35
C THR A 68 -4.51 -1.36 16.80
N TYR A 69 -4.41 -1.60 15.48
CA TYR A 69 -5.28 -2.57 14.79
C TYR A 69 -6.77 -2.25 14.98
N TYR A 70 -7.10 -1.00 15.30
CA TYR A 70 -8.44 -0.57 15.74
C TYR A 70 -8.91 -1.32 16.99
N MET A 71 -8.02 -1.80 17.87
CA MET A 71 -8.39 -2.68 18.98
C MET A 71 -8.01 -2.12 20.35
N CYS A 72 -6.71 -1.96 20.62
CA CYS A 72 -6.26 -1.73 21.99
C CYS A 72 -4.95 -0.95 22.10
N ILE A 73 -4.75 -0.40 23.30
CA ILE A 73 -3.49 0.22 23.76
C ILE A 73 -3.16 -0.40 25.11
N ASN A 74 -1.96 -0.93 25.31
CA ASN A 74 -1.57 -1.67 26.51
C ASN A 74 -2.57 -2.77 26.94
N MET A 75 -3.15 -3.49 25.98
CA MET A 75 -4.23 -4.48 26.17
C MET A 75 -5.54 -3.92 26.73
N ASP A 76 -5.69 -2.60 26.86
CA ASP A 76 -6.97 -1.92 27.14
C ASP A 76 -7.73 -1.71 25.82
N PHE A 77 -8.95 -2.26 25.75
CA PHE A 77 -9.80 -2.30 24.56
C PHE A 77 -10.76 -1.09 24.41
N LYS A 78 -10.54 0.01 25.13
CA LYS A 78 -11.32 1.25 24.92
C LYS A 78 -11.33 1.78 23.48
N VAL A 79 -10.26 1.54 22.72
CA VAL A 79 -10.25 1.89 21.30
C VAL A 79 -11.31 1.09 20.55
N GLU A 80 -11.41 -0.21 20.83
CA GLU A 80 -12.42 -1.07 20.24
C GLU A 80 -13.84 -0.64 20.58
N GLU A 81 -14.09 -0.31 21.85
CA GLU A 81 -15.39 0.22 22.31
C GLU A 81 -15.78 1.49 21.54
N ALA A 82 -14.82 2.41 21.35
CA ALA A 82 -15.03 3.67 20.66
C ALA A 82 -15.31 3.49 19.17
N ILE A 83 -14.62 2.56 18.50
CA ILE A 83 -14.90 2.20 17.11
C ILE A 83 -16.28 1.53 17.00
N THR A 84 -16.63 0.65 17.92
CA THR A 84 -17.96 0.01 17.96
C THR A 84 -19.06 1.07 18.10
N GLU A 85 -18.91 2.01 19.05
CA GLU A 85 -19.84 3.13 19.23
C GLU A 85 -19.94 4.00 17.97
N PHE A 86 -18.80 4.33 17.36
CA PHE A 86 -18.73 5.11 16.11
C PHE A 86 -19.49 4.43 14.96
N ILE A 87 -19.26 3.13 14.74
CA ILE A 87 -19.93 2.36 13.67
C ILE A 87 -21.44 2.36 13.91
N TYR A 88 -21.90 2.10 15.14
CA TYR A 88 -23.33 2.13 15.46
C TYR A 88 -23.94 3.52 15.30
N SER A 89 -23.25 4.57 15.75
CA SER A 89 -23.68 5.95 15.57
C SER A 89 -23.84 6.29 14.09
N LYS A 90 -22.94 5.84 13.22
CA LYS A 90 -23.01 6.12 11.78
C LYS A 90 -24.08 5.33 11.06
N ILE A 91 -24.29 4.07 11.44
CA ILE A 91 -25.44 3.30 10.96
C ILE A 91 -26.76 3.99 11.31
N SER A 92 -26.91 4.43 12.56
CA SER A 92 -28.11 5.13 13.02
C SER A 92 -28.29 6.50 12.37
N GLU A 93 -27.22 7.29 12.21
CA GLU A 93 -27.23 8.60 11.55
C GLU A 93 -27.70 8.49 10.09
N LEU A 94 -27.30 7.44 9.39
CA LEU A 94 -27.66 7.19 8.00
C LEU A 94 -29.03 6.49 7.85
N GLY A 95 -29.70 6.11 8.95
CA GLY A 95 -30.96 5.37 8.90
C GLY A 95 -30.83 3.97 8.29
N LEU A 96 -29.63 3.38 8.35
CA LEU A 96 -29.33 2.06 7.78
C LEU A 96 -29.42 0.95 8.83
N ASN A 97 -29.36 -0.29 8.37
CA ASN A 97 -29.15 -1.45 9.23
C ASN A 97 -27.87 -2.23 8.83
N LYS A 98 -27.52 -3.26 9.59
CA LYS A 98 -26.29 -4.04 9.40
C LYS A 98 -26.23 -4.83 8.08
N ASN A 99 -27.36 -5.09 7.43
CA ASN A 99 -27.41 -5.72 6.11
C ASN A 99 -27.03 -4.74 5.00
N GLN A 100 -27.30 -3.44 5.23
CA GLN A 100 -27.00 -2.32 4.33
C GLN A 100 -25.62 -1.72 4.60
N ALA A 101 -24.70 -2.53 5.11
CA ALA A 101 -23.36 -2.11 5.43
C ALA A 101 -22.34 -3.17 5.04
N THR A 102 -21.20 -2.72 4.53
CA THR A 102 -20.04 -3.55 4.23
C THR A 102 -18.86 -3.11 5.05
N LEU A 103 -18.23 -4.05 5.75
CA LEU A 103 -16.92 -3.82 6.36
C LEU A 103 -15.83 -4.32 5.42
N THR A 104 -14.84 -3.48 5.16
CA THR A 104 -13.76 -3.83 4.24
C THR A 104 -12.40 -3.30 4.67
N GLY A 105 -11.35 -4.01 4.26
CA GLY A 105 -9.97 -3.60 4.44
C GLY A 105 -9.02 -4.66 3.91
N PHE A 106 -7.72 -4.35 3.95
CA PHE A 106 -6.67 -5.28 3.55
C PHE A 106 -5.54 -5.35 4.58
N SER A 107 -4.84 -6.48 4.66
CA SER A 107 -3.81 -6.69 5.67
C SER A 107 -4.39 -6.37 7.06
N LYS A 108 -3.84 -5.39 7.78
CA LYS A 108 -4.32 -4.94 9.09
C LYS A 108 -5.78 -4.50 9.03
N GLY A 109 -6.15 -3.77 7.98
CA GLY A 109 -7.53 -3.36 7.74
C GLY A 109 -8.45 -4.55 7.46
N GLY A 110 -7.93 -5.59 6.81
CA GLY A 110 -8.66 -6.84 6.58
C GLY A 110 -8.94 -7.57 7.88
N SER A 111 -7.95 -7.63 8.78
CA SER A 111 -8.10 -8.15 10.14
C SER A 111 -9.18 -7.39 10.92
N ALA A 112 -9.16 -6.06 10.87
CA ALA A 112 -10.14 -5.21 11.55
C ALA A 112 -11.55 -5.38 10.98
N ALA A 113 -11.70 -5.35 9.65
CA ALA A 113 -12.98 -5.57 8.98
C ALA A 113 -13.58 -6.94 9.33
N LEU A 114 -12.75 -7.99 9.39
CA LEU A 114 -13.17 -9.31 9.82
C LEU A 114 -13.58 -9.32 11.31
N TYR A 115 -12.76 -8.70 12.18
CA TYR A 115 -13.04 -8.62 13.62
C TYR A 115 -14.39 -7.96 13.91
N TYR A 116 -14.59 -6.73 13.42
CA TYR A 116 -15.84 -6.00 13.63
C TYR A 116 -17.01 -6.64 12.90
N GLY A 117 -16.76 -7.24 11.75
CA GLY A 117 -17.81 -7.88 10.95
C GLY A 117 -18.43 -9.04 11.70
N LEU A 118 -17.58 -9.91 12.24
CA LEU A 118 -17.98 -11.04 13.08
C LEU A 118 -18.58 -10.56 14.40
N LYS A 119 -17.85 -9.75 15.18
CA LYS A 119 -18.25 -9.30 16.52
C LYS A 119 -19.57 -8.52 16.54
N LEU A 120 -19.79 -7.67 15.53
CA LEU A 120 -20.97 -6.81 15.47
C LEU A 120 -22.08 -7.36 14.57
N ASN A 121 -21.96 -8.59 14.06
CA ASN A 121 -22.99 -9.24 13.23
C ASN A 121 -23.34 -8.49 11.93
N PHE A 122 -22.32 -7.98 11.21
CA PHE A 122 -22.51 -7.42 9.87
C PHE A 122 -22.61 -8.52 8.80
N SER A 123 -23.52 -8.32 7.85
CA SER A 123 -23.79 -9.32 6.81
C SER A 123 -22.76 -9.35 5.71
N ASN A 124 -22.11 -8.22 5.40
CA ASN A 124 -21.16 -8.13 4.29
C ASN A 124 -19.75 -7.83 4.79
N ILE A 125 -18.81 -8.74 4.50
CA ILE A 125 -17.39 -8.63 4.85
C ILE A 125 -16.57 -8.85 3.58
N VAL A 126 -15.80 -7.84 3.16
CA VAL A 126 -14.94 -7.92 1.97
C VAL A 126 -13.51 -7.65 2.40
N VAL A 127 -12.65 -8.67 2.38
CA VAL A 127 -11.29 -8.57 2.93
C VAL A 127 -10.25 -9.07 1.95
N SER A 128 -9.07 -8.45 1.96
CA SER A 128 -7.92 -8.91 1.17
C SER A 128 -6.73 -9.20 2.08
N VAL A 129 -6.15 -10.40 1.95
CA VAL A 129 -4.95 -10.85 2.68
C VAL A 129 -4.91 -10.45 4.17
N PRO A 130 -5.99 -10.70 4.95
CA PRO A 130 -6.02 -10.33 6.37
C PRO A 130 -4.92 -11.06 7.16
N GLN A 131 -4.29 -10.38 8.13
CA GLN A 131 -3.48 -11.07 9.14
C GLN A 131 -4.38 -11.67 10.21
N MET A 132 -4.28 -12.98 10.41
CA MET A 132 -5.06 -13.69 11.42
C MET A 132 -4.32 -13.71 12.77
N LYS A 133 -2.98 -13.77 12.76
CA LYS A 133 -2.12 -13.75 13.96
C LYS A 133 -1.58 -12.35 14.25
N ILE A 134 -2.45 -11.49 14.79
CA ILE A 134 -2.16 -10.06 14.99
C ILE A 134 -0.92 -9.83 15.88
N GLY A 135 -0.85 -10.50 17.04
CA GLY A 135 0.22 -10.30 18.02
C GLY A 135 1.59 -10.73 17.49
N SER A 136 1.67 -11.90 16.88
CA SER A 136 2.88 -12.40 16.22
C SER A 136 3.29 -11.53 15.04
N TYR A 137 2.33 -11.02 14.26
CA TYR A 137 2.65 -10.16 13.12
C TYR A 137 3.28 -8.83 13.56
N ILE A 138 2.68 -8.14 14.54
CA ILE A 138 3.21 -6.85 15.03
C ILE A 138 4.53 -7.01 15.78
N GLU A 139 4.71 -8.09 16.55
CA GLU A 139 5.99 -8.37 17.22
C GLU A 139 7.14 -8.50 16.21
N ASN A 140 6.91 -9.24 15.12
CA ASN A 140 7.94 -9.54 14.13
C ASN A 140 8.23 -8.38 13.17
N ASN A 141 7.19 -7.60 12.81
CA ASN A 141 7.28 -6.62 11.71
C ASN A 141 7.13 -5.16 12.17
N TRP A 142 6.48 -4.92 13.31
CA TRP A 142 6.06 -3.59 13.77
C TRP A 142 6.27 -3.42 15.27
N LYS A 143 7.52 -3.58 15.75
CA LYS A 143 7.86 -3.57 17.19
C LYS A 143 7.29 -2.40 17.98
N GLN A 144 7.26 -1.19 17.38
CA GLN A 144 6.67 -0.02 18.03
C GLN A 144 5.15 -0.17 18.23
N VAL A 145 4.45 -0.75 17.25
CA VAL A 145 3.02 -1.08 17.34
C VAL A 145 2.79 -2.19 18.36
N ALA A 146 3.66 -3.21 18.41
CA ALA A 146 3.61 -4.26 19.43
C ALA A 146 3.70 -3.69 20.85
N SER A 147 4.69 -2.83 21.12
CA SER A 147 4.84 -2.16 22.42
C SER A 147 3.67 -1.21 22.74
N HIS A 148 3.06 -0.60 21.73
CA HIS A 148 1.90 0.28 21.91
C HIS A 148 0.63 -0.50 22.26
N MET A 149 0.35 -1.56 21.50
CA MET A 149 -0.84 -2.38 21.68
C MET A 149 -0.77 -3.29 22.89
N MET A 150 0.38 -3.94 23.12
CA MET A 150 0.52 -4.93 24.19
C MET A 150 1.23 -4.40 25.45
N GLY A 151 1.81 -3.19 25.37
CA GLY A 151 2.61 -2.58 26.44
C GLY A 151 4.10 -2.91 26.35
N LYS A 152 4.98 -2.12 26.98
CA LYS A 152 6.45 -2.29 26.84
C LYS A 152 6.99 -3.63 27.35
N ASN A 153 6.34 -4.22 28.35
CA ASN A 153 6.73 -5.48 28.98
C ASN A 153 5.67 -6.56 28.72
N TYR A 154 5.14 -6.61 27.51
CA TYR A 154 4.12 -7.57 27.13
C TYR A 154 4.61 -9.02 27.29
N THR A 155 3.67 -9.92 27.56
CA THR A 155 3.93 -11.34 27.78
C THR A 155 3.52 -12.18 26.59
N ILE A 156 3.89 -13.47 26.63
CA ILE A 156 3.38 -14.44 25.65
C ILE A 156 1.85 -14.58 25.70
N VAL A 157 1.22 -14.32 26.86
CA VAL A 157 -0.24 -14.37 27.03
C VAL A 157 -0.90 -13.25 26.24
N ASP A 158 -0.35 -12.04 26.28
CA ASP A 158 -0.86 -10.88 25.54
C ASP A 158 -0.78 -11.11 24.03
N LYS A 159 0.37 -11.61 23.56
CA LYS A 159 0.57 -11.99 22.17
C LYS A 159 -0.43 -13.07 21.72
N ASN A 160 -0.53 -14.15 22.49
CA ASN A 160 -1.44 -15.25 22.19
C ASN A 160 -2.90 -14.82 22.23
N TYR A 161 -3.27 -13.86 23.09
CA TYR A 161 -4.62 -13.31 23.12
C TYR A 161 -4.95 -12.66 21.76
N LEU A 162 -4.09 -11.76 21.28
CA LEU A 162 -4.27 -11.10 19.98
C LEU A 162 -4.19 -12.07 18.80
N ASP A 163 -3.33 -13.08 18.85
CA ASP A 163 -3.24 -14.10 17.79
C ASP A 163 -4.48 -14.98 17.66
N ASN A 164 -5.23 -15.17 18.75
CA ASN A 164 -6.40 -16.05 18.77
C ASN A 164 -7.73 -15.30 18.65
N ILE A 165 -7.74 -13.97 18.67
CA ILE A 165 -8.99 -13.20 18.78
C ILE A 165 -9.90 -13.43 17.57
N LEU A 166 -9.36 -13.35 16.35
CA LEU A 166 -10.10 -13.58 15.11
C LEU A 166 -10.50 -15.04 14.94
N TYR A 167 -9.59 -15.95 15.26
CA TYR A 167 -9.85 -17.39 15.23
C TYR A 167 -11.03 -17.76 16.15
N LYS A 168 -11.05 -17.27 17.39
CA LYS A 168 -12.13 -17.51 18.33
C LYS A 168 -13.47 -16.99 17.81
N LEU A 169 -13.49 -15.77 17.26
CA LEU A 169 -14.70 -15.20 16.64
C LEU A 169 -15.19 -16.07 15.49
N LEU A 170 -14.29 -16.49 14.60
CA LEU A 170 -14.65 -17.39 13.49
C LEU A 170 -15.22 -18.72 14.00
N CYS A 171 -14.65 -19.33 15.04
CA CYS A 171 -15.21 -20.58 15.60
C CYS A 171 -16.59 -20.38 16.20
N GLN A 172 -16.78 -19.29 16.96
CA GLN A 172 -17.99 -19.03 17.74
C GLN A 172 -19.15 -18.45 16.92
N ASP A 173 -18.89 -17.89 15.74
CA ASP A 173 -19.93 -17.25 14.96
C ASP A 173 -21.01 -18.24 14.48
N THR A 174 -22.26 -17.91 14.75
CA THR A 174 -23.44 -18.70 14.37
C THR A 174 -24.26 -18.02 13.27
N PHE A 175 -23.92 -16.79 12.86
CA PHE A 175 -24.60 -16.11 11.77
C PHE A 175 -24.02 -16.58 10.43
N LEU A 176 -24.48 -17.75 9.97
CA LEU A 176 -23.89 -18.44 8.80
C LEU A 176 -24.30 -17.86 7.45
N SER A 177 -25.32 -17.01 7.39
CA SER A 177 -25.82 -16.41 6.13
C SER A 177 -25.07 -15.14 5.72
N ARG A 178 -23.86 -14.92 6.23
CA ARG A 178 -23.01 -13.79 5.86
C ARG A 178 -22.45 -13.95 4.45
N ASN A 179 -22.21 -12.81 3.82
CA ASN A 179 -21.50 -12.65 2.57
C ASN A 179 -20.04 -12.31 2.88
N ILE A 180 -19.14 -13.27 2.73
CA ILE A 180 -17.71 -13.10 3.00
C ILE A 180 -16.92 -13.29 1.71
N TYR A 181 -16.15 -12.27 1.34
CA TYR A 181 -15.26 -12.30 0.17
C TYR A 181 -13.82 -12.16 0.65
N LEU A 182 -13.00 -13.21 0.46
CA LEU A 182 -11.60 -13.26 0.86
C LEU A 182 -10.71 -13.28 -0.39
N LEU A 183 -10.00 -12.18 -0.64
CA LEU A 183 -9.14 -12.02 -1.79
C LEU A 183 -7.68 -12.28 -1.43
N THR A 184 -7.01 -13.18 -2.15
CA THR A 184 -5.67 -13.64 -1.80
C THR A 184 -4.84 -14.11 -3.01
N SER A 185 -3.58 -14.48 -2.78
CA SER A 185 -2.70 -15.11 -3.76
C SER A 185 -1.76 -16.07 -3.07
N GLU A 186 -1.50 -17.23 -3.70
CA GLU A 186 -0.52 -18.20 -3.20
C GLU A 186 0.93 -17.68 -3.31
N LYS A 187 1.15 -16.58 -4.04
CA LYS A 187 2.43 -15.87 -4.10
C LYS A 187 2.65 -14.88 -2.96
N ASP A 188 1.62 -14.63 -2.14
CA ASP A 188 1.81 -13.88 -0.91
C ASP A 188 2.60 -14.73 0.09
N VAL A 189 3.71 -14.19 0.60
CA VAL A 189 4.53 -14.84 1.64
C VAL A 189 3.73 -15.15 2.90
N GLN A 190 2.64 -14.40 3.15
CA GLN A 190 1.75 -14.60 4.29
C GLN A 190 0.64 -15.62 4.02
N TYR A 191 0.45 -16.10 2.79
CA TYR A 191 -0.65 -16.99 2.44
C TYR A 191 -0.66 -18.28 3.28
N SER A 192 0.50 -18.93 3.40
CA SER A 192 0.63 -20.22 4.10
C SER A 192 0.44 -20.10 5.62
N THR A 193 0.67 -18.92 6.20
CA THR A 193 0.62 -18.69 7.65
C THR A 193 -0.66 -17.99 8.10
N GLU A 194 -1.17 -17.05 7.29
CA GLU A 194 -2.30 -16.18 7.65
C GLU A 194 -3.60 -16.58 6.95
N ILE A 195 -3.57 -17.33 5.84
CA ILE A 195 -4.78 -17.68 5.09
C ILE A 195 -5.09 -19.17 5.20
N VAL A 196 -4.18 -20.02 4.70
CA VAL A 196 -4.40 -21.48 4.60
C VAL A 196 -4.86 -22.11 5.92
N PRO A 197 -4.26 -21.82 7.10
CA PRO A 197 -4.65 -22.48 8.34
C PRO A 197 -6.08 -22.17 8.79
N TYR A 198 -6.68 -21.11 8.24
CA TYR A 198 -7.98 -20.61 8.67
C TYR A 198 -9.11 -20.86 7.66
N LEU A 199 -8.79 -21.29 6.43
CA LEU A 199 -9.76 -21.43 5.33
C LEU A 199 -10.96 -22.34 5.68
N SER A 200 -10.73 -23.45 6.38
CA SER A 200 -11.82 -24.37 6.76
C SER A 200 -12.85 -23.73 7.68
N PHE A 201 -12.46 -22.74 8.50
CA PHE A 201 -13.39 -22.03 9.39
C PHE A 201 -14.30 -21.04 8.65
N PHE A 202 -14.00 -20.71 7.40
CA PHE A 202 -14.86 -19.91 6.53
C PHE A 202 -15.87 -20.75 5.73
N GLN A 203 -15.60 -22.04 5.52
CA GLN A 203 -16.45 -22.90 4.67
C GLN A 203 -17.87 -23.11 5.23
N LYS A 204 -18.09 -22.79 6.52
CA LYS A 204 -19.42 -22.86 7.15
C LYS A 204 -20.38 -21.75 6.72
N TYR A 205 -19.88 -20.64 6.15
CA TYR A 205 -20.75 -19.54 5.71
C TYR A 205 -21.37 -19.86 4.34
N THR A 206 -22.67 -19.62 4.19
CA THR A 206 -23.41 -19.99 2.97
C THR A 206 -22.96 -19.21 1.75
N ASN A 207 -22.42 -18.00 1.93
CA ASN A 207 -21.87 -17.18 0.86
C ASN A 207 -20.42 -16.76 1.16
N PHE A 208 -19.57 -17.75 1.45
CA PHE A 208 -18.13 -17.57 1.45
C PHE A 208 -17.55 -17.70 0.04
N ASN A 209 -16.73 -16.72 -0.35
CA ASN A 209 -16.08 -16.64 -1.65
C ASN A 209 -14.57 -16.40 -1.46
N LEU A 210 -13.77 -17.42 -1.78
CA LEU A 210 -12.32 -17.34 -1.86
C LEU A 210 -11.90 -16.91 -3.28
N LEU A 211 -11.24 -15.79 -3.41
CA LEU A 211 -10.88 -15.19 -4.69
C LEU A 211 -9.35 -15.18 -4.79
N LYS A 212 -8.78 -16.11 -5.57
CA LYS A 212 -7.33 -16.29 -5.71
C LYS A 212 -6.83 -15.73 -7.03
N THR A 213 -5.76 -14.93 -7.00
CA THR A 213 -5.07 -14.53 -8.23
C THR A 213 -3.77 -15.31 -8.45
N HIS A 214 -3.64 -15.82 -9.67
CA HIS A 214 -2.48 -16.50 -10.25
C HIS A 214 -1.91 -15.63 -11.37
N SER A 215 -1.34 -14.49 -10.98
CA SER A 215 -0.81 -13.49 -11.90
C SER A 215 0.69 -13.33 -11.72
N ALA A 216 1.42 -13.21 -12.83
CA ALA A 216 2.86 -12.96 -12.79
C ALA A 216 3.22 -11.56 -12.22
N PHE A 217 2.22 -10.68 -12.09
CA PHE A 217 2.35 -9.35 -11.48
C PHE A 217 2.07 -9.34 -9.98
N VAL A 218 1.71 -10.50 -9.39
CA VAL A 218 1.52 -10.66 -7.95
C VAL A 218 2.62 -11.60 -7.45
N ARG A 219 3.63 -11.01 -6.83
CA ARG A 219 4.82 -11.71 -6.30
C ARG A 219 5.05 -11.42 -4.82
N GLU A 220 4.37 -10.41 -4.27
CA GLU A 220 4.49 -9.98 -2.89
C GLU A 220 3.14 -9.54 -2.31
N HIS A 221 3.08 -9.51 -0.98
CA HIS A 221 1.89 -9.17 -0.19
C HIS A 221 1.21 -7.87 -0.63
N ASN A 222 1.98 -6.79 -0.82
CA ASN A 222 1.46 -5.47 -1.18
C ASN A 222 0.90 -5.39 -2.62
N GLN A 223 1.15 -6.40 -3.46
CA GLN A 223 0.63 -6.43 -4.83
C GLN A 223 -0.74 -7.10 -4.92
N VAL A 224 -1.07 -8.01 -4.00
CA VAL A 224 -2.29 -8.82 -4.05
C VAL A 224 -3.54 -7.94 -4.13
N THR A 225 -3.72 -7.02 -3.18
CA THR A 225 -4.89 -6.13 -3.14
C THR A 225 -4.94 -5.23 -4.36
N SER A 226 -3.80 -4.64 -4.76
CA SER A 226 -3.74 -3.74 -5.91
C SER A 226 -4.12 -4.43 -7.22
N HIS A 227 -3.84 -5.73 -7.36
CA HIS A 227 -4.23 -6.54 -8.51
C HIS A 227 -5.73 -6.86 -8.50
N HIS A 228 -6.33 -6.95 -7.32
CA HIS A 228 -7.76 -7.23 -7.16
C HIS A 228 -8.66 -6.00 -7.18
N VAL A 229 -8.13 -4.77 -7.31
CA VAL A 229 -8.94 -3.54 -7.30
C VAL A 229 -10.17 -3.61 -8.23
N PRO A 230 -10.08 -4.07 -9.50
CA PRO A 230 -11.26 -4.16 -10.36
C PRO A 230 -12.36 -5.07 -9.79
N LEU A 231 -11.98 -6.22 -9.22
CA LEU A 231 -12.92 -7.17 -8.63
C LEU A 231 -13.50 -6.63 -7.31
N LEU A 232 -12.68 -6.00 -6.48
CA LEU A 232 -13.13 -5.33 -5.25
C LEU A 232 -14.19 -4.28 -5.57
N LEU A 233 -13.93 -3.42 -6.55
CA LEU A 233 -14.90 -2.42 -7.01
C LEU A 233 -16.18 -3.09 -7.53
N SER A 234 -16.08 -4.17 -8.31
CA SER A 234 -17.26 -4.92 -8.74
C SER A 234 -18.11 -5.41 -7.57
N ILE A 235 -17.48 -6.00 -6.54
CA ILE A 235 -18.18 -6.51 -5.35
C ILE A 235 -18.80 -5.35 -4.57
N TYR A 236 -18.06 -4.26 -4.33
CA TYR A 236 -18.57 -3.09 -3.62
C TYR A 236 -19.78 -2.47 -4.32
N TYR A 237 -19.74 -2.35 -5.64
CA TYR A 237 -20.83 -1.75 -6.41
C TYR A 237 -22.06 -2.65 -6.39
N ALA A 238 -21.87 -3.96 -6.49
CA ALA A 238 -22.96 -4.93 -6.43
C ALA A 238 -23.62 -4.96 -5.04
N LEU A 239 -22.81 -4.97 -3.96
CA LEU A 239 -23.33 -4.89 -2.59
C LEU A 239 -24.05 -3.57 -2.32
N ALA A 240 -23.53 -2.45 -2.84
CA ALA A 240 -24.18 -1.14 -2.72
C ALA A 240 -25.57 -1.08 -3.38
N THR A 241 -25.87 -1.99 -4.30
CA THR A 241 -27.17 -2.11 -5.00
C THR A 241 -27.98 -3.32 -4.52
N ASP A 242 -27.64 -3.92 -3.38
CA ASP A 242 -28.25 -5.17 -2.86
C ASP A 242 -28.15 -6.38 -3.82
N ALA A 243 -27.33 -6.27 -4.87
CA ALA A 243 -27.05 -7.34 -5.83
C ALA A 243 -25.95 -8.25 -5.28
N ILE A 244 -26.26 -9.00 -4.22
CA ILE A 244 -25.29 -9.81 -3.46
C ILE A 244 -24.61 -10.85 -4.37
N PRO A 245 -23.30 -10.70 -4.69
CA PRO A 245 -22.63 -11.65 -5.56
C PRO A 245 -22.40 -12.99 -4.87
N THR A 246 -22.59 -14.09 -5.60
CA THR A 246 -22.17 -15.44 -5.19
C THR A 246 -21.40 -16.05 -6.33
N TYR A 247 -20.19 -16.52 -6.05
CA TYR A 247 -19.34 -17.15 -7.06
C TYR A 247 -19.42 -18.67 -6.92
N SER A 248 -19.76 -19.36 -8.01
CA SER A 248 -20.02 -20.81 -8.01
C SER A 248 -18.84 -21.60 -7.43
N GLY A 249 -19.13 -22.48 -6.46
CA GLY A 249 -18.13 -23.32 -5.80
C GLY A 249 -17.38 -22.65 -4.65
N GLY A 250 -17.69 -21.38 -4.32
CA GLY A 250 -17.06 -20.66 -3.20
C GLY A 250 -15.57 -20.36 -3.40
N GLU A 251 -15.02 -20.68 -4.57
CA GLU A 251 -13.64 -20.38 -4.96
C GLU A 251 -13.58 -19.93 -6.42
N VAL A 252 -12.89 -18.83 -6.69
CA VAL A 252 -12.58 -18.35 -8.05
C VAL A 252 -11.08 -18.17 -8.20
N ASN A 253 -10.52 -18.76 -9.25
CA ASN A 253 -9.11 -18.63 -9.61
C ASN A 253 -8.96 -17.72 -10.84
N PHE A 254 -8.33 -16.57 -10.64
CA PHE A 254 -8.02 -15.60 -11.69
C PHE A 254 -6.62 -15.86 -12.24
N PHE A 255 -6.55 -16.48 -13.41
CA PHE A 255 -5.28 -16.72 -14.09
C PHE A 255 -4.91 -15.54 -14.98
N GLY A 256 -3.68 -15.04 -14.80
CA GLY A 256 -3.10 -14.08 -15.72
C GLY A 256 -2.86 -14.72 -17.10
N ARG A 257 -2.79 -13.89 -18.14
CA ARG A 257 -2.37 -14.33 -19.47
C ARG A 257 -0.95 -14.93 -19.41
N LEU A 258 -0.70 -15.98 -20.18
CA LEU A 258 0.64 -16.49 -20.44
C LEU A 258 1.49 -15.41 -21.12
N LEU A 259 2.57 -14.99 -20.45
CA LEU A 259 3.50 -13.99 -20.96
C LEU A 259 4.65 -14.71 -21.68
N PHE A 260 4.97 -14.29 -22.90
CA PHE A 260 6.01 -14.94 -23.70
C PHE A 260 7.41 -14.73 -23.10
N SER A 261 8.26 -15.74 -23.23
CA SER A 261 9.64 -15.74 -22.73
C SER A 261 10.63 -15.00 -23.62
N ASP A 262 10.30 -14.76 -24.88
CA ASP A 262 11.21 -14.08 -25.82
C ASP A 262 11.34 -12.60 -25.47
N LYS A 263 12.37 -12.31 -24.68
CA LYS A 263 12.85 -10.96 -24.39
C LYS A 263 13.86 -10.60 -25.46
N ASN A 264 13.45 -9.79 -26.43
CA ASN A 264 14.37 -9.09 -27.31
C ASN A 264 14.66 -7.72 -26.68
N PRO A 265 15.75 -7.55 -25.91
CA PRO A 265 16.03 -6.28 -25.25
C PRO A 265 16.41 -5.23 -26.29
N THR A 266 15.62 -4.15 -26.38
CA THR A 266 15.96 -2.98 -27.19
C THR A 266 17.13 -2.21 -26.57
N ASN A 267 17.37 -2.43 -25.27
CA ASN A 267 18.37 -1.72 -24.47
C ASN A 267 18.17 -0.21 -24.45
N GLU A 268 17.02 0.30 -24.87
CA GLU A 268 16.68 1.72 -24.75
C GLU A 268 16.66 2.11 -23.28
N MET A 269 17.32 3.23 -22.95
CA MET A 269 17.37 3.72 -21.58
C MET A 269 16.10 4.49 -21.28
N VAL A 270 15.30 3.97 -20.36
CA VAL A 270 14.15 4.70 -19.81
C VAL A 270 14.63 5.48 -18.60
N ILE A 271 14.22 6.74 -18.48
CA ILE A 271 14.41 7.59 -17.31
C ILE A 271 13.09 8.27 -17.00
N ASP A 272 12.63 8.13 -15.77
CA ASP A 272 11.43 8.74 -15.25
C ASP A 272 11.74 9.34 -13.88
N LEU A 273 12.20 10.59 -13.89
CA LEU A 273 12.57 11.35 -12.69
C LEU A 273 11.32 11.75 -11.90
N ARG A 274 11.28 11.43 -10.60
CA ARG A 274 10.11 11.67 -9.74
C ARG A 274 10.38 12.58 -8.55
N VAL A 275 11.63 12.67 -8.10
CA VAL A 275 12.05 13.60 -7.05
C VAL A 275 13.34 14.27 -7.51
N ALA A 276 13.36 15.60 -7.41
CA ALA A 276 14.52 16.43 -7.66
C ALA A 276 14.38 17.71 -6.82
N LYS A 277 15.20 17.85 -5.77
CA LYS A 277 15.14 18.99 -4.84
C LYS A 277 16.45 19.18 -4.08
N ILE A 278 16.62 20.34 -3.45
CA ILE A 278 17.77 20.65 -2.60
C ILE A 278 17.26 20.95 -1.19
N ILE A 279 17.86 20.32 -0.17
CA ILE A 279 17.57 20.62 1.23
C ILE A 279 18.89 20.63 2.01
N ASN A 280 19.19 21.71 2.73
CA ASN A 280 20.40 21.87 3.54
C ASN A 280 21.68 21.51 2.78
N SER A 281 21.87 22.04 1.56
CA SER A 281 23.02 21.74 0.69
C SER A 281 23.16 20.26 0.29
N HIS A 282 22.07 19.49 0.35
CA HIS A 282 22.02 18.12 -0.15
C HIS A 282 21.08 18.03 -1.35
N LEU A 283 21.58 17.45 -2.43
CA LEU A 283 20.80 17.16 -3.63
C LEU A 283 20.07 15.83 -3.48
N PHE A 284 18.74 15.84 -3.59
CA PHE A 284 17.90 14.66 -3.58
C PHE A 284 17.43 14.37 -5.00
N LEU A 285 17.74 13.17 -5.49
CA LEU A 285 17.30 12.66 -6.79
C LEU A 285 16.73 11.27 -6.62
N GLU A 286 15.52 11.06 -7.14
CA GLU A 286 14.88 9.75 -7.19
C GLU A 286 14.04 9.58 -8.45
N GLY A 287 13.96 8.35 -8.94
CA GLY A 287 13.14 8.04 -10.09
C GLY A 287 13.34 6.61 -10.54
N VAL A 288 12.83 6.32 -11.72
CA VAL A 288 12.96 5.01 -12.35
C VAL A 288 13.94 5.10 -13.51
N SER A 289 14.87 4.15 -13.60
CA SER A 289 15.65 3.95 -14.80
C SER A 289 15.96 2.49 -15.03
N PHE A 290 15.90 2.05 -16.28
CA PHE A 290 16.24 0.69 -16.69
C PHE A 290 16.60 0.68 -18.17
N LEU A 291 17.27 -0.40 -18.62
CA LEU A 291 17.46 -0.68 -20.04
C LEU A 291 16.40 -1.67 -20.49
N GLN A 292 15.53 -1.24 -21.40
CA GLN A 292 14.31 -1.96 -21.74
C GLN A 292 14.60 -3.40 -22.21
N GLY A 293 13.88 -4.34 -21.61
CA GLY A 293 13.98 -5.79 -21.86
C GLY A 293 15.01 -6.53 -21.00
N ASN A 294 15.72 -5.84 -20.10
CA ASN A 294 16.64 -6.47 -19.15
C ASN A 294 16.01 -6.58 -17.76
N ASP A 295 16.01 -7.78 -17.20
CA ASP A 295 15.53 -8.00 -15.84
C ASP A 295 16.47 -7.36 -14.80
N LEU A 296 15.87 -6.72 -13.81
CA LEU A 296 16.48 -6.08 -12.64
C LEU A 296 15.81 -6.66 -11.38
N ILE A 297 16.08 -7.92 -11.09
CA ILE A 297 15.46 -8.69 -10.01
C ILE A 297 16.24 -8.44 -8.72
N GLU A 298 17.56 -8.59 -8.80
CA GLU A 298 18.49 -8.52 -7.69
C GLU A 298 19.21 -7.17 -7.62
N TYR A 299 19.64 -6.79 -6.42
CA TYR A 299 20.39 -5.54 -6.23
C TYR A 299 21.69 -5.54 -7.04
N SER A 300 22.28 -6.69 -7.32
CA SER A 300 23.48 -6.84 -8.14
C SER A 300 23.26 -6.56 -9.63
N ASP A 301 22.02 -6.60 -10.11
CA ASP A 301 21.74 -6.55 -11.56
C ASP A 301 22.03 -5.20 -12.19
N VAL A 302 22.03 -4.13 -11.40
CA VAL A 302 22.16 -2.75 -11.90
C VAL A 302 22.83 -1.83 -10.90
N ASN A 303 23.71 -0.95 -11.36
CA ASN A 303 24.23 0.19 -10.62
C ASN A 303 23.82 1.50 -11.29
N TYR A 304 23.56 2.51 -10.48
CA TYR A 304 23.25 3.87 -10.93
C TYR A 304 24.31 4.84 -10.46
N TYR A 305 24.57 5.86 -11.25
CA TYR A 305 25.46 6.95 -10.87
C TYR A 305 25.00 8.24 -11.53
N LEU A 306 25.18 9.36 -10.83
CA LEU A 306 25.00 10.70 -11.36
C LEU A 306 26.31 11.17 -11.99
N VAL A 307 26.21 11.83 -13.14
CA VAL A 307 27.31 12.55 -13.78
C VAL A 307 26.98 14.04 -13.79
N LEU A 308 27.81 14.82 -13.12
CA LEU A 308 27.75 16.28 -13.11
C LEU A 308 28.78 16.81 -14.10
N LYS A 309 28.31 17.39 -15.20
CA LYS A 309 29.18 17.93 -16.26
C LYS A 309 29.32 19.44 -16.14
N LEU A 310 30.55 19.93 -16.01
CA LEU A 310 30.92 21.34 -16.03
C LEU A 310 32.01 21.56 -17.09
N GLY A 311 31.61 22.08 -18.26
CA GLY A 311 32.52 22.17 -19.42
C GLY A 311 33.02 20.78 -19.85
N GLU A 312 34.33 20.57 -19.79
CA GLU A 312 34.97 19.27 -20.07
C GLU A 312 35.13 18.38 -18.83
N SER A 313 34.95 18.94 -17.63
CA SER A 313 35.07 18.19 -16.37
C SER A 313 33.78 17.42 -16.08
N ASN A 314 33.94 16.16 -15.65
CA ASN A 314 32.83 15.31 -15.21
C ASN A 314 33.10 14.81 -13.80
N ILE A 315 32.14 14.97 -12.90
CA ILE A 315 32.17 14.40 -11.55
C ILE A 315 31.15 13.26 -11.53
N LYS A 316 31.60 12.05 -11.19
CA LYS A 316 30.75 10.87 -11.03
C LYS A 316 30.45 10.65 -9.56
N LEU A 317 29.17 10.48 -9.24
CA LEU A 317 28.68 10.27 -7.87
C LEU A 317 27.76 9.03 -7.88
N ASP A 318 28.04 8.05 -7.04
CA ASP A 318 27.24 6.83 -7.02
C ASP A 318 25.83 7.09 -6.44
N LEU A 319 24.84 6.40 -7.00
CA LEU A 319 23.47 6.41 -6.52
C LEU A 319 23.11 5.04 -5.96
N ALA A 320 22.21 5.05 -4.97
CA ALA A 320 21.61 3.84 -4.44
C ALA A 320 20.42 3.40 -5.31
N LYS A 321 19.88 2.23 -4.96
CA LYS A 321 18.69 1.67 -5.59
C LYS A 321 17.73 1.12 -4.54
N ALA A 322 16.44 1.15 -4.82
CA ALA A 322 15.41 0.65 -3.91
C ALA A 322 14.57 -0.45 -4.55
N HIS A 323 14.05 -1.34 -3.72
CA HIS A 323 13.12 -2.37 -4.15
C HIS A 323 11.71 -1.80 -4.33
N ARG A 324 11.20 -1.83 -5.56
CA ARG A 324 9.87 -1.35 -5.96
C ARG A 324 9.19 -2.34 -6.93
N PRO A 325 8.62 -3.44 -6.43
CA PRO A 325 7.97 -4.48 -7.26
C PRO A 325 6.87 -3.97 -8.20
N ALA A 326 6.18 -2.90 -7.79
CA ALA A 326 5.13 -2.27 -8.58
C ALA A 326 5.62 -1.76 -9.95
N LEU A 327 6.92 -1.45 -10.10
CA LEU A 327 7.51 -0.96 -11.35
C LEU A 327 7.39 -2.00 -12.47
N THR A 328 7.45 -3.29 -12.16
CA THR A 328 7.25 -4.35 -13.16
C THR A 328 5.88 -4.26 -13.83
N ARG A 329 4.83 -3.93 -13.06
CA ARG A 329 3.50 -3.72 -13.62
C ARG A 329 3.39 -2.37 -14.33
N GLU A 330 3.97 -1.32 -13.74
CA GLU A 330 3.92 0.04 -14.27
C GLU A 330 4.56 0.15 -15.67
N PHE A 331 5.69 -0.52 -15.88
CA PHE A 331 6.45 -0.49 -17.14
C PHE A 331 6.22 -1.71 -18.02
N PHE A 332 5.13 -2.45 -17.79
CA PHE A 332 4.78 -3.59 -18.63
C PHE A 332 4.34 -3.13 -20.03
N ASN A 333 4.99 -3.66 -21.06
CA ASN A 333 4.77 -3.25 -22.47
C ASN A 333 3.69 -4.08 -23.20
N GLY A 334 2.96 -4.95 -22.50
CA GLY A 334 1.93 -5.80 -23.09
C GLY A 334 2.44 -7.07 -23.79
N LYS A 335 3.76 -7.29 -23.89
CA LYS A 335 4.36 -8.40 -24.65
C LYS A 335 5.03 -9.44 -23.76
N SER A 336 6.14 -9.09 -23.11
CA SER A 336 6.97 -10.01 -22.33
C SER A 336 7.16 -9.50 -20.90
N LEU A 337 7.24 -10.43 -19.96
CA LEU A 337 7.45 -10.10 -18.56
C LEU A 337 8.93 -9.76 -18.32
N THR A 338 9.25 -8.48 -18.21
CA THR A 338 10.55 -8.02 -17.71
C THR A 338 10.39 -7.50 -16.29
N ILE A 339 11.21 -8.00 -15.38
CA ILE A 339 11.15 -7.62 -13.96
C ILE A 339 11.99 -6.36 -13.74
N TYR A 340 11.40 -5.32 -13.17
CA TYR A 340 12.06 -4.03 -12.93
C TYR A 340 12.07 -3.66 -11.44
N ASP A 341 12.14 -4.67 -10.57
CA ASP A 341 11.95 -4.49 -9.13
C ASP A 341 13.07 -3.69 -8.47
N LYS A 342 14.24 -3.58 -9.12
CA LYS A 342 15.39 -2.75 -8.69
C LYS A 342 15.65 -1.55 -9.63
N ALA A 343 14.65 -1.14 -10.41
CA ALA A 343 14.75 -0.02 -11.33
C ALA A 343 14.69 1.37 -10.66
N TRP A 344 14.36 1.45 -9.37
CA TRP A 344 14.30 2.72 -8.65
C TRP A 344 15.70 3.18 -8.25
N PHE A 345 16.19 4.29 -8.81
CA PHE A 345 17.40 4.95 -8.34
C PHE A 345 17.06 5.98 -7.27
N THR A 346 17.95 6.17 -6.31
CA THR A 346 17.79 7.14 -5.21
C THR A 346 19.15 7.54 -4.64
N THR A 347 19.19 8.56 -3.80
CA THR A 347 20.36 8.90 -2.99
C THR A 347 20.57 7.88 -1.86
N TYR A 348 21.81 7.71 -1.40
CA TYR A 348 22.12 6.70 -0.38
C TYR A 348 21.30 6.93 0.90
N GLN A 349 20.57 5.90 1.33
CA GLN A 349 19.65 5.95 2.48
C GLN A 349 18.63 7.10 2.46
N TYR A 350 18.31 7.65 1.28
CA TYR A 350 17.46 8.84 1.14
C TYR A 350 17.98 10.07 1.90
N LYS A 351 19.31 10.20 2.07
CA LYS A 351 19.95 11.31 2.81
C LYS A 351 20.41 12.47 1.92
N GLY A 352 20.21 12.38 0.61
CA GLY A 352 20.73 13.35 -0.34
C GLY A 352 22.24 13.19 -0.56
N ILE A 353 22.75 13.87 -1.58
CA ILE A 353 24.19 13.96 -1.88
C ILE A 353 24.68 15.32 -1.41
N ASP A 354 25.71 15.36 -0.57
CA ASP A 354 26.35 16.61 -0.17
C ASP A 354 26.98 17.30 -1.38
N ILE A 355 26.43 18.45 -1.75
CA ILE A 355 26.91 19.27 -2.87
C ILE A 355 27.75 20.46 -2.38
N SER A 356 28.05 20.54 -1.08
CA SER A 356 28.86 21.63 -0.51
C SER A 356 30.33 21.58 -0.91
N VAL A 357 30.82 20.38 -1.23
CA VAL A 357 32.19 20.12 -1.68
C VAL A 357 32.40 20.39 -3.17
N LEU A 358 31.34 20.68 -3.93
CA LEU A 358 31.43 20.90 -5.36
C LEU A 358 31.89 22.32 -5.70
N PRO A 359 32.75 22.50 -6.72
CA PRO A 359 33.13 23.82 -7.21
C PRO A 359 31.93 24.67 -7.66
N LYS A 360 32.13 25.99 -7.74
CA LYS A 360 31.15 26.90 -8.34
C LYS A 360 31.00 26.61 -9.83
N GLY A 361 29.78 26.71 -10.34
CA GLY A 361 29.49 26.49 -11.75
C GLY A 361 28.08 25.96 -12.01
N LYS A 362 27.72 25.88 -13.29
CA LYS A 362 26.47 25.32 -13.77
C LYS A 362 26.70 23.92 -14.33
N TYR A 363 26.27 22.92 -13.59
CA TYR A 363 26.43 21.51 -13.91
C TYR A 363 25.21 21.00 -14.67
N GLN A 364 25.43 20.36 -15.82
CA GLN A 364 24.40 19.54 -16.46
C GLN A 364 24.37 18.16 -15.81
N LEU A 365 23.18 17.70 -15.41
CA LEU A 365 23.01 16.42 -14.75
C LEU A 365 22.70 15.32 -15.76
N SER A 366 23.41 14.20 -15.68
CA SER A 366 23.13 12.99 -16.46
C SER A 366 23.06 11.78 -15.54
N LEU A 367 22.18 10.83 -15.85
CA LEU A 367 22.09 9.55 -15.14
C LEU A 367 22.84 8.49 -15.94
N GLY A 368 23.73 7.79 -15.26
CA GLY A 368 24.36 6.58 -15.72
C GLY A 368 23.69 5.34 -15.15
N ILE A 369 23.52 4.34 -15.99
CA ILE A 369 23.09 2.99 -15.64
C ILE A 369 24.16 2.00 -16.10
N GLN A 370 24.45 1.01 -15.26
CA GLN A 370 25.37 -0.08 -15.57
C GLN A 370 24.76 -1.40 -15.14
N LEU A 371 24.52 -2.30 -16.09
CA LEU A 371 24.04 -3.64 -15.81
C LEU A 371 25.21 -4.56 -15.42
N SER A 372 24.91 -5.59 -14.63
CA SER A 372 25.87 -6.65 -14.27
C SER A 372 26.50 -7.35 -15.49
N LYS A 373 25.77 -7.42 -16.59
CA LYS A 373 26.21 -8.01 -17.87
C LYS A 373 27.16 -7.11 -18.68
N GLY A 374 27.64 -6.00 -18.11
CA GLY A 374 28.63 -5.11 -18.71
C GLY A 374 28.05 -3.98 -19.58
N LEU A 375 26.75 -3.98 -19.87
CA LEU A 375 26.10 -2.91 -20.63
C LEU A 375 25.96 -1.64 -19.78
N SER A 376 26.47 -0.50 -20.26
CA SER A 376 26.30 0.79 -19.61
C SER A 376 25.79 1.85 -20.58
N LYS A 377 24.92 2.74 -20.10
CA LYS A 377 24.45 3.92 -20.82
C LYS A 377 24.45 5.12 -19.89
N VAL A 378 24.66 6.30 -20.47
CA VAL A 378 24.51 7.58 -19.79
C VAL A 378 23.57 8.43 -20.63
N SER A 379 22.61 9.07 -19.99
CA SER A 379 21.68 9.99 -20.65
C SER A 379 21.42 11.20 -19.76
N VAL A 380 21.18 12.34 -20.38
CA VAL A 380 20.88 13.59 -19.69
C VAL A 380 19.60 13.43 -18.87
N LEU A 381 19.62 13.87 -17.61
CA LEU A 381 18.44 13.86 -16.76
C LEU A 381 17.45 14.92 -17.27
N LYS A 382 16.23 14.46 -17.56
CA LYS A 382 15.16 15.33 -18.03
C LYS A 382 14.05 15.45 -16.99
N ASP A 383 13.56 16.67 -16.78
CA ASP A 383 12.38 16.94 -15.95
C ASP A 383 11.10 16.90 -16.80
N SER A 384 10.76 15.72 -17.30
CA SER A 384 9.55 15.52 -18.11
C SER A 384 8.24 15.67 -17.32
N ARG A 385 8.32 15.68 -15.98
CA ARG A 385 7.18 15.75 -15.08
C ARG A 385 6.96 17.15 -14.50
N ASN A 386 7.81 18.12 -14.83
CA ASN A 386 7.83 19.47 -14.27
C ASN A 386 7.86 19.46 -12.72
N ILE A 387 8.68 18.58 -12.13
CA ILE A 387 8.79 18.43 -10.68
C ILE A 387 9.70 19.48 -10.04
N VAL A 388 10.61 20.06 -10.80
CA VAL A 388 11.54 21.07 -10.28
C VAL A 388 10.79 22.40 -10.19
N ARG A 389 10.30 22.69 -8.98
CA ARG A 389 10.03 24.06 -8.58
C ARG A 389 11.39 24.68 -8.26
N THR A 390 11.71 25.85 -8.79
CA THR A 390 13.01 26.51 -8.57
C THR A 390 13.32 26.57 -7.08
N ASP A 391 14.12 25.62 -6.60
CA ASP A 391 14.49 25.50 -5.20
C ASP A 391 15.79 26.28 -5.07
N THR A 392 15.66 27.53 -4.63
CA THR A 392 16.82 28.38 -4.35
C THR A 392 17.08 28.29 -2.87
N GLU A 393 18.09 27.51 -2.50
CA GLU A 393 18.56 27.44 -1.12
C GLU A 393 19.97 28.03 -1.07
N ASN A 394 20.07 29.26 -0.55
CA ASN A 394 21.32 30.02 -0.48
C ASN A 394 22.00 30.15 -1.86
N LYS A 395 23.16 29.50 -2.03
CA LYS A 395 23.98 29.53 -3.24
C LYS A 395 23.71 28.38 -4.21
N TYR A 396 22.76 27.49 -3.91
CA TYR A 396 22.43 26.34 -4.75
C TYR A 396 21.10 26.53 -5.44
N LYS A 397 21.07 26.25 -6.74
CA LYS A 397 19.85 26.30 -7.55
C LYS A 397 19.71 25.04 -8.37
N LEU A 398 18.56 24.38 -8.27
CA LEU A 398 18.16 23.33 -9.19
C LEU A 398 17.23 23.91 -10.25
N LEU A 399 17.59 23.77 -11.52
CA LEU A 399 16.93 24.42 -12.65
C LEU A 399 16.57 23.38 -13.72
N SER A 400 15.46 23.61 -14.42
CA SER A 400 15.08 22.87 -15.62
C SER A 400 15.04 23.83 -16.81
N GLU A 401 15.91 23.64 -17.80
CA GLU A 401 15.96 24.44 -19.03
C GLU A 401 15.80 23.52 -20.23
N ASN A 402 14.79 23.77 -21.08
CA ASN A 402 14.42 22.87 -22.17
C ASN A 402 14.24 21.40 -21.72
N ASN A 403 13.65 21.23 -20.53
CA ASN A 403 13.50 19.95 -19.81
C ASN A 403 14.80 19.29 -19.38
N ILE A 404 15.97 19.92 -19.50
CA ILE A 404 17.25 19.39 -19.01
C ILE A 404 17.51 19.91 -17.61
N LEU A 405 17.93 19.01 -16.71
CA LEU A 405 18.20 19.34 -15.33
C LEU A 405 19.62 19.90 -15.15
N TYR A 406 19.70 21.05 -14.47
CA TYR A 406 20.95 21.72 -14.12
C TYR A 406 21.04 21.98 -12.61
N LEU A 407 22.24 21.84 -12.05
CA LEU A 407 22.60 22.31 -10.71
C LEU A 407 23.54 23.50 -10.87
N GLU A 408 23.14 24.67 -10.38
CA GLU A 408 23.96 25.87 -10.37
C GLU A 408 24.42 26.17 -8.94
N ILE A 409 25.73 26.39 -8.78
CA ILE A 409 26.39 26.74 -7.51
C ILE A 409 27.04 28.11 -7.66
N LEU A 410 26.52 29.10 -6.93
CA LEU A 410 26.88 30.52 -7.00
C LEU A 410 28.15 30.90 -6.22
#